data_AF-A0A4V1UBI3-F1
#
_entry.id   AF-A0A4V1UBI3-F1
#
_cell.length_a   1.000
_cell.length_b   1.000
_cell.length_c   1.000
_cell.angle_alpha   90.00
_cell.angle_beta   90.00
_cell.angle_gamma   90.00
#
_symmetry.space_group_name_H-M   'P 1'
#
loop_
_entity.id
_entity.type
_entity.pdbx_description
1 polymer ?
#
loop_
_entity_poly.entity_id
_entity_poly.type
_entity_poly.pdbx_seq_one_letter_code
_entity_poly.pdbx_strand_id
1 'polypeptide(L)' 'MNIENTQSQMRKGILEFCILSVIRRGEAYPSDIVEEMRAANLQILEGTLYPLLTRLKNSEMLTYRWVE' A
#
# COMPACT_ATOMS: atom_id res chain seq x y z
N MET A 1 -2.51 24.15 -11.96
CA MET A 1 -2.54 22.82 -11.29
C MET A 1 -2.36 21.75 -12.35
N ASN A 2 -1.33 20.91 -12.26
CA ASN A 2 -1.09 19.85 -13.25
C ASN A 2 -2.03 18.67 -12.97
N ILE A 3 -3.07 18.52 -13.80
CA ILE A 3 -4.12 17.51 -13.65
C ILE A 3 -3.54 16.08 -13.65
N GLU A 4 -2.50 15.83 -14.44
CA GLU A 4 -1.86 14.51 -14.52
C GLU A 4 -1.16 14.14 -13.21
N ASN A 5 -0.46 15.11 -12.60
CA ASN A 5 0.15 14.92 -11.29
C ASN A 5 -0.93 14.69 -10.22
N THR A 6 -2.02 15.46 -10.23
CA THR A 6 -3.14 15.27 -9.30
C THR A 6 -3.73 13.86 -9.42
N GLN A 7 -3.99 13.38 -10.64
CA GLN A 7 -4.50 12.01 -10.84
C GLN A 7 -3.50 10.95 -10.34
N SER A 8 -2.20 11.14 -10.56
CA SER A 8 -1.16 10.25 -10.06
C SER A 8 -1.14 10.19 -8.52
N GLN A 9 -1.23 11.34 -7.86
CA GLN A 9 -1.30 11.40 -6.38
C GLN A 9 -2.57 10.76 -5.83
N MET A 10 -3.73 10.98 -6.48
CA MET A 10 -4.99 10.35 -6.09
C MET A 10 -4.91 8.82 -6.18
N ARG A 11 -4.36 8.28 -7.27
CA ARG A 11 -4.14 6.83 -7.42
C ARG A 11 -3.24 6.28 -6.30
N LYS A 12 -2.14 6.97 -5.99
CA LYS A 12 -1.24 6.58 -4.89
C LYS A 12 -1.94 6.59 -3.53
N GLY A 13 -2.72 7.64 -3.24
CA GLY A 13 -3.48 7.75 -1.99
C GLY A 13 -4.53 6.66 -1.83
N ILE A 14 -5.22 6.27 -2.91
CA ILE A 14 -6.18 5.16 -2.89
C ILE A 14 -5.47 3.83 -2.59
N LEU A 15 -4.32 3.57 -3.22
CA LEU A 15 -3.55 2.36 -2.96
C LEU A 15 -3.07 2.29 -1.50
N GLU A 16 -2.60 3.39 -0.94
CA GLU A 16 -2.24 3.47 0.49
C GLU A 16 -3.42 3.20 1.41
N PHE A 17 -4.58 3.77 1.10
CA PHE A 17 -5.79 3.51 1.86
C PHE A 17 -6.16 2.02 1.83
N CYS A 18 -6.05 1.37 0.67
CA CYS A 18 -6.30 -0.07 0.55
C CYS A 18 -5.27 -0.89 1.34
N ILE A 19 -3.98 -0.55 1.28
CA ILE A 19 -2.92 -1.19 2.08
C ILE A 19 -3.24 -1.12 3.57
N LEU A 20 -3.52 0.09 4.08
CA LEU A 20 -3.87 0.30 5.49
C LEU A 20 -5.16 -0.43 5.87
N SER A 21 -6.13 -0.52 4.96
CA SER A 21 -7.37 -1.26 5.20
C SER A 21 -7.14 -2.77 5.36
N VAL A 22 -6.17 -3.34 4.63
CA VAL A 22 -5.74 -4.73 4.80
C VAL A 22 -5.07 -4.89 6.17
N ILE A 23 -4.08 -4.06 6.49
CA ILE A 23 -3.31 -4.09 7.75
C ILE A 23 -4.21 -3.84 8.98
N ARG A 24 -5.27 -3.05 8.85
CA ARG A 24 -6.24 -2.82 9.94
C ARG A 24 -6.93 -4.11 10.40
N ARG A 25 -7.00 -5.15 9.56
CA ARG A 25 -7.60 -6.44 9.91
C ARG A 25 -6.66 -7.34 10.71
N GLY A 26 -5.37 -7.02 10.75
CA GLY A 26 -4.34 -7.79 11.43
C GLY A 26 -2.96 -7.55 10.81
N GLU A 27 -1.93 -8.01 11.50
CA GLU A 27 -0.57 -8.03 10.94
C GLU A 27 -0.57 -8.83 9.62
N ALA A 28 0.07 -8.26 8.60
CA ALA A 28 0.08 -8.80 7.24
C ALA A 28 1.48 -8.70 6.65
N TYR A 29 1.92 -9.77 5.99
CA TYR A 29 3.10 -9.73 5.15
C TYR A 29 2.80 -8.98 3.85
N PRO A 30 3.82 -8.41 3.19
CA PRO A 30 3.64 -7.79 1.87
C PRO A 30 2.95 -8.70 0.85
N SER A 31 3.23 -10.00 0.89
CA SER A 31 2.57 -11.02 0.05
C SER A 31 1.06 -11.08 0.29
N ASP A 32 0.62 -11.02 1.55
CA ASP A 32 -0.80 -11.08 1.90
C ASP A 32 -1.53 -9.85 1.33
N ILE A 33 -0.89 -8.68 1.38
CA ILE A 33 -1.41 -7.45 0.80
C ILE A 33 -1.55 -7.57 -0.72
N VAL A 34 -0.57 -8.14 -1.42
CA VAL A 34 -0.64 -8.38 -2.88
C VAL A 34 -1.81 -9.29 -3.21
N GLU A 35 -1.97 -10.39 -2.48
CA GLU A 35 -3.02 -11.37 -2.76
C GLU A 35 -4.42 -10.82 -2.46
N GLU A 36 -4.59 -10.07 -1.37
CA GLU A 36 -5.84 -9.37 -1.07
C GLU A 36 -6.20 -8.32 -2.14
N MET A 37 -5.22 -7.56 -2.62
CA MET A 37 -5.44 -6.61 -3.71
C MET A 37 -5.81 -7.33 -5.02
N ARG A 38 -5.10 -8.41 -5.34
CA ARG A 38 -5.40 -9.25 -6.52
C ARG A 38 -6.82 -9.80 -6.45
N ALA A 39 -7.26 -10.30 -5.29
CA ALA A 39 -8.63 -10.79 -5.08
C ALA A 39 -9.68 -9.69 -5.27
N ALA A 40 -9.33 -8.43 -5.00
CA ALA A 40 -10.17 -7.26 -5.25
C ALA A 40 -10.06 -6.69 -6.68
N ASN A 41 -9.47 -7.42 -7.63
CA ASN A 41 -9.17 -6.95 -9.00
C ASN A 41 -8.26 -5.71 -9.06
N LEU A 42 -7.44 -5.49 -8.04
CA LEU A 42 -6.42 -4.44 -7.99
C LEU A 42 -5.04 -5.08 -8.16
N GLN A 43 -4.48 -5.01 -9.37
CA GLN A 43 -3.12 -5.50 -9.60
C GLN A 43 -2.10 -4.46 -9.15
N ILE A 44 -1.29 -4.85 -8.17
CA ILE A 44 -0.13 -4.06 -7.70
C ILE A 44 1.15 -4.87 -7.91
N LEU A 45 2.16 -4.24 -8.48
CA LEU A 45 3.50 -4.82 -8.60
C LEU A 45 4.29 -4.55 -7.31
N GLU A 46 5.25 -5.41 -6.99
CA GLU A 46 6.17 -5.20 -5.86
C GLU A 46 6.87 -3.84 -5.92
N GLY A 47 7.31 -3.44 -7.12
CA GLY A 47 7.92 -2.13 -7.35
C GLY A 47 7.00 -0.93 -7.10
N THR A 48 5.69 -1.16 -6.94
CA THR A 48 4.72 -0.16 -6.49
C THR A 48 4.41 -0.31 -4.99
N LEU A 49 4.26 -1.54 -4.51
CA LEU A 49 3.92 -1.81 -3.11
C LEU A 49 5.01 -1.35 -2.14
N TYR A 50 6.26 -1.76 -2.34
CA TYR A 50 7.34 -1.47 -1.38
C TYR A 50 7.62 0.03 -1.20
N PRO A 51 7.62 0.87 -2.26
CA PRO A 51 7.69 2.31 -2.09
C PRO A 51 6.52 2.91 -1.29
N LEU A 52 5.30 2.39 -1.46
CA LEU A 52 4.14 2.85 -0.69
C LEU A 52 4.23 2.44 0.79
N LEU A 53 4.64 1.20 1.08
CA LEU A 53 4.92 0.75 2.44
C LEU A 53 6.00 1.60 3.12
N THR A 54 7.07 1.93 2.37
CA THR A 54 8.14 2.81 2.84
C THR A 54 7.62 4.20 3.16
N ARG A 55 6.77 4.77 2.30
CA ARG A 55 6.15 6.08 2.54
C ARG A 55 5.25 6.06 3.77
N LEU A 56 4.37 5.07 3.89
CA LEU A 56 3.49 4.89 5.06
C LEU A 56 4.29 4.75 6.36
N LYS A 57 5.40 3.99 6.33
CA LYS A 57 6.32 3.89 7.47
C LYS A 57 6.94 5.24 7.83
N ASN A 58 7.42 5.99 6.84
CA ASN A 58 8.04 7.29 7.05
C ASN A 58 7.03 8.36 7.48
N SER A 59 5.75 8.16 7.20
CA SER A 59 4.62 8.96 7.72
C SER A 59 4.09 8.44 9.05
N GLU A 60 4.78 7.48 9.69
CA GLU A 60 4.42 6.90 11.00
C GLU A 60 3.03 6.25 11.04
N MET A 61 2.50 5.86 9.88
CA MET A 61 1.18 5.22 9.76
C MET A 61 1.22 3.70 9.93
N LEU A 62 2.40 3.11 9.80
CA LEU A 62 2.64 1.69 10.07
C LEU A 62 4.03 1.49 10.64
N THR A 63 4.22 0.34 11.28
CA THR A 63 5.51 -0.18 11.72
C THR A 63 5.70 -1.56 11.10
N TYR A 64 6.94 -2.02 11.05
CA TYR A 64 7.25 -3.40 10.68
C TYR A 64 8.13 -4.02 11.75
N ARG A 65 8.09 -5.35 11.84
CA ARG A 65 9.03 -6.14 12.63
C ARG A 65 9.54 -7.28 11.77
N TRP A 66 10.76 -7.71 12.04
CA TRP A 66 11.27 -8.95 11.49
C TRP A 66 10.72 -10.12 12.31
N VAL A 67 10.30 -11.17 11.62
CA VAL A 67 9.81 -12.42 12.20
C VAL A 67 10.58 -13.54 11.51
N GLU A 68 11.29 -14.35 12.29
CA GLU A 68 12.01 -15.56 11.83
C GLU A 68 11.06 -16.76 11.65
#